data_AF-A0A1E4CKL8-F1
#
_entry.id   AF-A0A1E4CKL8-F1
#
_cell.length_a   1.000
_cell.length_b   1.000
_cell.length_c   1.000
_cell.angle_alpha   90.00
_cell.angle_beta   90.00
_cell.angle_gamma   90.00
#
_symmetry.space_group_name_H-M   'P 1'
#
loop_
_entity.id
_entity.type
_entity.pdbx_description
1 polymer ?
#
loop_
_entity_poly.entity_id
_entity_poly.type
_entity_poly.pdbx_seq_one_letter_code
_entity_poly.pdbx_strand_id
1 'polypeptide(L)'
;MTVTQDALDELWDFADPAASAARFADAAARTSGPDRDELETQRARAYGLQGRFEEADAVLDGLSGATPAVRTRVALERGRVQNSAGSPEAAVPFFRTAVGEARAAGLTFLLVDALHMLAIADTAGADAWTTEAFAEIAQVTDPRTLRWRISLHSNAGWRLFDAGRLDAALREFEAAREAAVQWGTPQQLQWAAEAIAECRAALEG
;
A
#
# COMPACT_ATOMS: atom_id res chain seq x y z
N MET A 1 0.78 -10.22 -22.74
CA MET A 1 0.05 -8.96 -22.53
C MET A 1 0.48 -8.53 -21.15
N THR A 2 1.16 -7.40 -21.01
CA THR A 2 1.69 -6.97 -19.72
C THR A 2 0.56 -6.80 -18.72
N VAL A 3 0.68 -7.38 -17.53
CA VAL A 3 -0.34 -7.23 -16.50
C VAL A 3 -0.37 -5.77 -16.02
N THR A 4 -1.57 -5.17 -15.98
CA THR A 4 -1.78 -3.79 -15.55
C THR A 4 -2.19 -3.75 -14.08
N GLN A 5 -2.00 -2.61 -13.40
CA GLN A 5 -2.49 -2.43 -12.03
C GLN A 5 -4.00 -2.67 -11.90
N ASP A 6 -4.80 -2.20 -12.85
CA ASP A 6 -6.26 -2.40 -12.83
C ASP A 6 -6.64 -3.89 -12.90
N ALA A 7 -6.00 -4.65 -13.80
CA ALA A 7 -6.19 -6.10 -13.88
C ALA A 7 -5.79 -6.85 -12.59
N LEU A 8 -4.77 -6.36 -11.85
CA LEU A 8 -4.44 -6.90 -10.53
C LEU A 8 -5.52 -6.55 -9.49
N ASP A 9 -6.04 -5.32 -9.53
CA ASP A 9 -7.07 -4.86 -8.61
C ASP A 9 -8.40 -5.63 -8.78
N GLU A 10 -8.75 -6.04 -10.00
CA GLU A 10 -9.95 -6.86 -10.29
C GLU A 10 -9.95 -8.23 -9.60
N LEU A 11 -8.77 -8.77 -9.30
CA LEU A 11 -8.62 -10.07 -8.63
C LEU A 11 -8.71 -9.95 -7.10
N TRP A 12 -8.59 -8.72 -6.57
CA TRP A 12 -8.59 -8.46 -5.14
C TRP A 12 -9.99 -8.38 -4.53
N ASP A 13 -10.15 -9.10 -3.43
CA ASP A 13 -11.11 -8.83 -2.36
C ASP A 13 -10.32 -8.75 -1.05
N PHE A 14 -10.14 -7.53 -0.53
CA PHE A 14 -9.36 -7.32 0.70
C PHE A 14 -10.09 -7.83 1.96
N ALA A 15 -11.41 -8.06 1.90
CA ALA A 15 -12.16 -8.69 2.98
C ALA A 15 -12.01 -10.23 2.97
N ASP A 16 -11.63 -10.81 1.82
CA ASP A 16 -11.33 -12.23 1.66
C ASP A 16 -9.97 -12.43 0.97
N PRO A 17 -8.85 -12.23 1.72
CA PRO A 17 -7.52 -12.45 1.17
C PRO A 17 -7.28 -13.93 0.77
N ALA A 18 -8.01 -14.89 1.35
CA ALA A 18 -7.89 -16.30 0.98
C ALA A 18 -8.45 -16.57 -0.42
N ALA A 19 -9.66 -16.05 -0.73
CA ALA A 19 -10.23 -16.13 -2.07
C ALA A 19 -9.37 -15.37 -3.09
N SER A 20 -8.84 -14.20 -2.72
CA SER A 20 -7.92 -13.44 -3.58
C SER A 20 -6.66 -14.24 -3.91
N ALA A 21 -6.05 -14.91 -2.92
CA ALA A 21 -4.88 -15.77 -3.15
C ALA A 21 -5.17 -16.90 -4.14
N ALA A 22 -6.36 -17.52 -4.06
CA ALA A 22 -6.79 -18.55 -5.01
C ALA A 22 -6.96 -17.98 -6.43
N ARG A 23 -7.59 -16.80 -6.57
CA ARG A 23 -7.74 -16.13 -7.87
C ARG A 23 -6.39 -15.80 -8.51
N PHE A 24 -5.44 -15.28 -7.73
CA PHE A 24 -4.08 -15.02 -8.22
C PHE A 24 -3.35 -16.30 -8.62
N ALA A 25 -3.46 -17.37 -7.84
CA ALA A 25 -2.88 -18.67 -8.18
C ALA A 25 -3.43 -19.22 -9.51
N ASP A 26 -4.75 -19.14 -9.70
CA ASP A 26 -5.41 -19.57 -10.94
C ASP A 26 -4.95 -18.75 -12.15
N ALA A 27 -4.86 -17.43 -12.00
CA ALA A 27 -4.36 -16.54 -13.05
C ALA A 27 -2.89 -16.83 -13.37
N ALA A 28 -2.04 -17.01 -12.35
CA ALA A 28 -0.62 -17.32 -12.51
C ALA A 28 -0.39 -18.68 -13.19
N ALA A 29 -1.25 -19.67 -12.95
CA ALA A 29 -1.18 -20.98 -13.59
C ALA A 29 -1.38 -20.94 -15.12
N ARG A 30 -2.08 -19.92 -15.62
CA ARG A 30 -2.35 -19.70 -17.05
C ARG A 30 -1.42 -18.65 -17.68
N THR A 31 -0.49 -18.11 -16.91
CA THR A 31 0.40 -17.02 -17.30
C THR A 31 1.86 -17.47 -17.19
N SER A 32 2.75 -16.85 -17.96
CA SER A 32 4.18 -17.17 -17.98
C SER A 32 5.04 -15.90 -17.99
N GLY A 33 6.30 -16.04 -17.58
CA GLY A 33 7.26 -14.93 -17.59
C GLY A 33 6.92 -13.85 -16.55
N PRO A 34 7.35 -12.59 -16.76
CA PRO A 34 7.20 -11.53 -15.76
C PRO A 34 5.76 -11.25 -15.32
N ASP A 35 4.78 -11.43 -16.20
CA ASP A 35 3.36 -11.25 -15.86
C ASP A 35 2.89 -12.26 -14.82
N ARG A 36 3.42 -13.49 -14.86
CA ARG A 36 3.18 -14.51 -13.83
C ARG A 36 3.79 -14.06 -12.50
N ASP A 37 5.02 -13.55 -12.52
CA ASP A 37 5.69 -13.11 -11.31
C ASP A 37 4.94 -11.95 -10.63
N GLU A 38 4.41 -11.00 -11.40
CA GLU A 38 3.57 -9.94 -10.85
C GLU A 38 2.31 -10.48 -10.16
N LEU A 39 1.62 -11.48 -10.75
CA LEU A 39 0.49 -12.16 -10.11
C LEU A 39 0.90 -12.87 -8.81
N GLU A 40 2.05 -13.53 -8.82
CA GLU A 40 2.58 -14.25 -7.65
C GLU A 40 2.96 -13.30 -6.51
N THR A 41 3.45 -12.09 -6.79
CA THR A 41 3.65 -11.08 -5.73
C THR A 41 2.33 -10.71 -5.05
N GLN A 42 1.22 -10.65 -5.79
CA GLN A 42 -0.09 -10.36 -5.19
C GLN A 42 -0.61 -11.55 -4.36
N ARG A 43 -0.31 -12.78 -4.77
CA ARG A 43 -0.57 -13.97 -3.95
C ARG A 43 0.22 -13.94 -2.63
N ALA A 44 1.50 -13.57 -2.68
CA ALA A 44 2.32 -13.41 -1.48
C ALA A 44 1.75 -12.34 -0.53
N ARG A 45 1.32 -11.19 -1.07
CA ARG A 45 0.63 -10.15 -0.30
C ARG A 45 -0.62 -10.70 0.40
N ALA A 46 -1.39 -11.53 -0.30
CA ALA A 46 -2.60 -12.14 0.25
C ALA A 46 -2.30 -13.12 1.39
N TYR A 47 -1.20 -13.88 1.30
CA TYR A 47 -0.71 -14.70 2.41
C TYR A 47 -0.25 -13.86 3.60
N GLY A 48 0.45 -12.75 3.36
CA GLY A 48 0.84 -11.81 4.43
C GLY A 48 -0.37 -11.29 5.22
N LEU A 49 -1.46 -10.92 4.53
CA LEU A 49 -2.72 -10.50 5.18
C LEU A 49 -3.40 -11.60 5.99
N GLN A 50 -3.11 -12.87 5.72
CA GLN A 50 -3.59 -14.03 6.48
C GLN A 50 -2.66 -14.41 7.66
N GLY A 51 -1.55 -13.67 7.88
CA GLY A 51 -0.51 -14.05 8.84
C GLY A 51 0.34 -15.25 8.41
N ARG A 52 0.22 -15.67 7.14
CA ARG A 52 0.92 -16.81 6.54
C ARG A 52 2.28 -16.38 5.99
N PHE A 53 3.12 -15.87 6.87
CA PHE A 53 4.37 -15.19 6.52
C PHE A 53 5.38 -16.11 5.81
N GLU A 54 5.57 -17.33 6.32
CA GLU A 54 6.49 -18.31 5.70
C GLU A 54 6.07 -18.66 4.27
N GLU A 55 4.77 -18.76 4.01
CA GLU A 55 4.23 -19.06 2.69
C GLU A 55 4.32 -17.85 1.76
N ALA A 56 4.17 -16.64 2.29
CA ALA A 56 4.45 -15.42 1.53
C ALA A 56 5.92 -15.36 1.10
N ASP A 57 6.86 -15.58 2.03
CA ASP A 57 8.30 -15.58 1.73
C ASP A 57 8.67 -16.68 0.73
N ALA A 58 8.13 -17.90 0.89
CA ALA A 58 8.38 -19.00 -0.04
C ALA A 58 7.94 -18.68 -1.48
N VAL A 59 6.81 -17.97 -1.65
CA VAL A 59 6.38 -17.49 -2.97
C VAL A 59 7.37 -16.46 -3.51
N LEU A 60 7.77 -15.48 -2.69
CA LEU A 60 8.66 -14.38 -3.09
C LEU A 60 10.08 -14.85 -3.44
N ASP A 61 10.58 -15.90 -2.77
CA ASP A 61 11.88 -16.53 -3.05
C ASP A 61 11.91 -17.19 -4.44
N GLY A 62 10.75 -17.61 -4.96
CA GLY A 62 10.63 -18.26 -6.26
C GLY A 62 10.56 -17.31 -7.46
N LEU A 63 10.54 -15.99 -7.26
CA LEU A 63 10.31 -15.02 -8.33
C LEU A 63 11.62 -14.57 -9.00
N SER A 64 11.58 -14.37 -10.31
CA SER A 64 12.78 -14.11 -11.11
C SER A 64 13.38 -12.71 -10.94
N GLY A 65 12.56 -11.73 -10.50
CA GLY A 65 12.97 -10.32 -10.45
C GLY A 65 13.27 -9.72 -11.83
N ALA A 66 12.74 -10.31 -12.92
CA ALA A 66 13.11 -9.99 -14.29
C ALA A 66 12.78 -8.54 -14.71
N THR A 67 11.75 -7.93 -14.14
CA THR A 67 11.33 -6.55 -14.45
C THR A 67 11.45 -5.66 -13.22
N PRO A 68 11.63 -4.34 -13.42
CA PRO A 68 11.59 -3.39 -12.30
C PRO A 68 10.30 -3.49 -11.48
N ALA A 69 9.14 -3.67 -12.14
CA ALA A 69 7.86 -3.85 -11.45
C ALA A 69 7.87 -5.06 -10.50
N VAL A 70 8.37 -6.22 -10.96
CA VAL A 70 8.50 -7.41 -10.10
C VAL A 70 9.46 -7.15 -8.95
N ARG A 71 10.63 -6.54 -9.18
CA ARG A 71 11.60 -6.23 -8.11
C ARG A 71 11.03 -5.28 -7.06
N THR A 72 10.35 -4.21 -7.50
CA THR A 72 9.66 -3.27 -6.61
C THR A 72 8.60 -3.98 -5.77
N ARG A 73 7.76 -4.82 -6.38
CA ARG A 73 6.71 -5.56 -5.67
C ARG A 73 7.29 -6.58 -4.70
N VAL A 74 8.32 -7.33 -5.08
CA VAL A 74 9.01 -8.26 -4.17
C VAL A 74 9.53 -7.53 -2.94
N ALA A 75 10.20 -6.38 -3.14
CA ALA A 75 10.69 -5.58 -2.03
C ALA A 75 9.54 -5.05 -1.15
N LEU A 76 8.46 -4.55 -1.75
CA LEU A 76 7.25 -4.14 -1.03
C LEU A 76 6.67 -5.28 -0.18
N GLU A 77 6.46 -6.46 -0.77
CA GLU A 77 5.82 -7.56 -0.05
C GLU A 77 6.72 -8.15 1.04
N ARG A 78 8.05 -8.23 0.83
CA ARG A 78 8.99 -8.60 1.92
C ARG A 78 8.92 -7.61 3.07
N GLY A 79 8.89 -6.31 2.76
CA GLY A 79 8.72 -5.27 3.77
C GLY A 79 7.39 -5.43 4.52
N ARG A 80 6.29 -5.72 3.82
CA ARG A 80 4.98 -5.96 4.46
C ARG A 80 4.98 -7.18 5.36
N VAL A 81 5.61 -8.28 4.96
CA VAL A 81 5.77 -9.47 5.80
C VAL A 81 6.47 -9.10 7.11
N GLN A 82 7.62 -8.40 7.06
CA GLN A 82 8.34 -7.99 8.26
C GLN A 82 7.52 -7.02 9.13
N ASN A 83 6.86 -6.04 8.51
CA ASN A 83 6.07 -5.05 9.23
C ASN A 83 4.86 -5.69 9.94
N SER A 84 4.12 -6.54 9.23
CA SER A 84 2.96 -7.27 9.78
C SER A 84 3.35 -8.33 10.81
N ALA A 85 4.57 -8.87 10.73
CA ALA A 85 5.14 -9.75 11.76
C ALA A 85 5.63 -8.99 13.01
N GLY A 86 5.43 -7.67 13.09
CA GLY A 86 5.80 -6.85 14.25
C GLY A 86 7.26 -6.38 14.25
N SER A 87 7.93 -6.43 13.09
CA SER A 87 9.33 -5.99 12.92
C SER A 87 9.44 -4.80 11.96
N PRO A 88 8.87 -3.62 12.27
CA PRO A 88 8.86 -2.46 11.37
C PRO A 88 10.27 -1.98 11.00
N GLU A 89 11.23 -1.99 11.93
CA GLU A 89 12.62 -1.62 11.64
C GLU A 89 13.27 -2.54 10.59
N ALA A 90 12.96 -3.84 10.62
CA ALA A 90 13.43 -4.81 9.64
C ALA A 90 12.75 -4.64 8.27
N ALA A 91 11.57 -4.00 8.22
CA ALA A 91 10.86 -3.71 6.98
C ALA A 91 11.45 -2.50 6.22
N VAL A 92 12.03 -1.52 6.92
CA VAL A 92 12.53 -0.26 6.32
C VAL A 92 13.52 -0.48 5.16
N PRO A 93 14.54 -1.34 5.26
CA PRO A 93 15.48 -1.57 4.14
C PRO A 93 14.79 -2.08 2.87
N PHE A 94 13.75 -2.91 3.02
CA PHE A 94 12.97 -3.42 1.89
C PHE A 94 12.15 -2.31 1.22
N PHE A 95 11.46 -1.47 2.00
CA PHE A 95 10.71 -0.36 1.42
C PHE A 95 11.62 0.69 0.76
N ARG A 96 12.80 0.97 1.32
CA ARG A 96 13.80 1.83 0.64
C ARG A 96 14.28 1.24 -0.68
N THR A 97 14.47 -0.08 -0.74
CA THR A 97 14.77 -0.79 -1.99
C THR A 97 13.63 -0.62 -3.01
N ALA A 98 12.38 -0.77 -2.56
CA ALA A 98 11.21 -0.57 -3.42
C ALA A 98 11.13 0.86 -3.97
N VAL A 99 11.40 1.88 -3.15
CA VAL A 99 11.48 3.30 -3.59
C VAL A 99 12.54 3.46 -4.68
N GLY A 100 13.75 2.92 -4.48
CA GLY A 100 14.84 3.04 -5.44
C GLY A 100 14.50 2.41 -6.80
N GLU A 101 13.97 1.18 -6.79
CA GLU A 101 13.56 0.47 -8.01
C GLU A 101 12.40 1.17 -8.73
N ALA A 102 11.38 1.58 -7.98
CA ALA A 102 10.20 2.24 -8.56
C ALA A 102 10.56 3.58 -9.19
N ARG A 103 11.39 4.38 -8.49
CA ARG A 103 11.84 5.69 -8.97
C ARG A 103 12.71 5.56 -10.21
N ALA A 104 13.67 4.64 -10.21
CA ALA A 104 14.54 4.42 -11.37
C ALA A 104 13.76 4.00 -12.63
N ALA A 105 12.64 3.30 -12.45
CA ALA A 105 11.80 2.81 -13.54
C ALA A 105 10.59 3.71 -13.86
N GLY A 106 10.38 4.82 -13.15
CA GLY A 106 9.23 5.71 -13.35
C GLY A 106 7.88 5.08 -12.98
N LEU A 107 7.87 4.13 -12.04
CA LEU A 107 6.67 3.40 -11.60
C LEU A 107 5.96 4.16 -10.47
N THR A 108 5.41 5.35 -10.78
CA THR A 108 4.85 6.27 -9.77
C THR A 108 3.84 5.62 -8.84
N PHE A 109 2.96 4.74 -9.34
CA PHE A 109 2.01 4.01 -8.52
C PHE A 109 2.68 3.21 -7.38
N LEU A 110 3.75 2.46 -7.71
CA LEU A 110 4.48 1.63 -6.74
C LEU A 110 5.45 2.44 -5.90
N LEU A 111 5.96 3.55 -6.43
CA LEU A 111 6.79 4.49 -5.67
C LEU A 111 6.00 5.08 -4.50
N VAL A 112 4.77 5.51 -4.76
CA VAL A 112 3.88 6.08 -3.75
C VAL A 112 3.46 5.03 -2.73
N ASP A 113 3.21 3.79 -3.17
CA ASP A 113 3.00 2.65 -2.27
C ASP A 113 4.19 2.44 -1.31
N ALA A 114 5.41 2.43 -1.85
CA ALA A 114 6.62 2.24 -1.05
C ALA A 114 6.87 3.39 -0.06
N LEU A 115 6.64 4.63 -0.47
CA LEU A 115 6.73 5.80 0.42
C LEU A 115 5.66 5.77 1.51
N HIS A 116 4.43 5.37 1.17
CA HIS A 116 3.36 5.15 2.14
C HIS A 116 3.76 4.07 3.17
N MET A 117 4.35 2.96 2.74
CA MET A 117 4.82 1.91 3.65
C MET A 117 6.00 2.37 4.52
N LEU A 118 6.91 3.20 3.99
CA LEU A 118 7.95 3.85 4.79
C LEU A 118 7.36 4.78 5.85
N ALA A 119 6.33 5.55 5.54
CA ALA A 119 5.68 6.41 6.52
C ALA A 119 5.04 5.65 7.68
N ILE A 120 4.68 4.37 7.48
CA ILE A 120 4.18 3.47 8.53
C ILE A 120 5.35 2.89 9.35
N ALA A 121 6.37 2.36 8.67
CA ALA A 121 7.43 1.58 9.33
C ALA A 121 8.55 2.46 9.96
N ASP A 122 8.87 3.60 9.34
CA ASP A 122 9.88 4.56 9.80
C ASP A 122 9.19 5.78 10.43
N THR A 123 8.72 5.60 11.67
CA THR A 123 7.91 6.61 12.38
C THR A 123 8.65 7.93 12.59
N ALA A 124 9.98 7.90 12.74
CA ALA A 124 10.81 9.09 12.85
C ALA A 124 10.86 9.90 11.54
N GLY A 125 10.81 9.22 10.39
CA GLY A 125 10.78 9.83 9.06
C GLY A 125 9.38 10.04 8.49
N ALA A 126 8.31 9.69 9.21
CA ALA A 126 6.97 9.55 8.64
C ALA A 126 6.45 10.81 7.91
N ASP A 127 6.66 11.99 8.49
CA ASP A 127 6.27 13.27 7.88
C ASP A 127 7.02 13.53 6.56
N ALA A 128 8.32 13.21 6.51
CA ALA A 128 9.14 13.39 5.32
C ALA A 128 8.70 12.42 4.21
N TRP A 129 8.48 11.15 4.54
CA TRP A 129 8.01 10.14 3.57
C TRP A 129 6.62 10.47 3.03
N THR A 130 5.72 10.95 3.87
CA THR A 130 4.37 11.40 3.45
C THR A 130 4.46 12.62 2.54
N THR A 131 5.31 13.59 2.87
CA THR A 131 5.54 14.78 2.04
C THR A 131 6.11 14.41 0.66
N GLU A 132 7.08 13.49 0.64
CA GLU A 132 7.66 12.97 -0.60
C GLU A 132 6.60 12.25 -1.45
N ALA A 133 5.75 11.42 -0.84
CA ALA A 133 4.66 10.75 -1.56
C ALA A 133 3.69 11.73 -2.23
N PHE A 134 3.34 12.83 -1.54
CA PHE A 134 2.50 13.89 -2.12
C PHE A 134 3.19 14.63 -3.27
N ALA A 135 4.52 14.83 -3.20
CA ALA A 135 5.28 15.42 -4.29
C ALA A 135 5.26 14.53 -5.54
N GLU A 136 5.40 13.21 -5.38
CA GLU A 136 5.38 12.24 -6.49
C GLU A 136 4.01 12.15 -7.19
N ILE A 137 2.90 12.38 -6.47
CA ILE A 137 1.54 12.38 -7.07
C ILE A 137 1.03 13.75 -7.49
N ALA A 138 1.79 14.83 -7.28
CA ALA A 138 1.31 16.20 -7.50
C ALA A 138 0.90 16.48 -8.95
N GLN A 139 1.51 15.80 -9.93
CA GLN A 139 1.24 15.97 -11.36
C GLN A 139 0.56 14.75 -11.99
N VAL A 140 0.15 13.78 -11.18
CA VAL A 140 -0.50 12.57 -11.67
C VAL A 140 -1.95 12.86 -12.04
N THR A 141 -2.41 12.35 -13.19
CA THR A 141 -3.81 12.44 -13.63
C THR A 141 -4.54 11.11 -13.58
N ASP A 142 -3.82 10.01 -13.42
CA ASP A 142 -4.39 8.67 -13.30
C ASP A 142 -5.23 8.55 -12.00
N PRO A 143 -6.55 8.34 -12.09
CA PRO A 143 -7.42 8.23 -10.92
C PRO A 143 -6.99 7.13 -9.96
N ARG A 144 -6.47 6.01 -10.48
CA ARG A 144 -6.09 4.87 -9.67
C ARG A 144 -4.88 5.17 -8.78
N THR A 145 -3.91 5.92 -9.29
CA THR A 145 -2.77 6.41 -8.53
C THR A 145 -3.18 7.56 -7.58
N LEU A 146 -4.04 8.48 -8.02
CA LEU A 146 -4.56 9.56 -7.17
C LEU A 146 -5.34 9.04 -5.94
N ARG A 147 -5.93 7.84 -6.04
CA ARG A 147 -6.56 7.14 -4.91
C ARG A 147 -5.63 6.93 -3.72
N TRP A 148 -4.31 6.91 -3.90
CA TRP A 148 -3.34 6.82 -2.79
C TRP A 148 -3.46 7.96 -1.78
N ARG A 149 -3.98 9.12 -2.19
CA ARG A 149 -4.21 10.27 -1.29
C ARG A 149 -5.06 9.90 -0.08
N ILE A 150 -5.99 8.96 -0.23
CA ILE A 150 -6.85 8.48 0.86
C ILE A 150 -5.98 7.87 1.97
N SER A 151 -5.14 6.89 1.64
CA SER A 151 -4.30 6.20 2.61
C SER A 151 -3.18 7.07 3.16
N LEU A 152 -2.60 7.95 2.34
CA LEU A 152 -1.58 8.92 2.79
C LEU A 152 -2.14 9.86 3.87
N HIS A 153 -3.28 10.49 3.59
CA HIS A 153 -3.95 11.36 4.56
C HIS A 153 -4.45 10.57 5.78
N SER A 154 -5.03 9.37 5.59
CA SER A 154 -5.52 8.55 6.70
C SER A 154 -4.40 8.17 7.67
N ASN A 155 -3.24 7.75 7.19
CA ASN A 155 -2.12 7.39 8.05
C ASN A 155 -1.51 8.60 8.75
N ALA A 156 -1.40 9.74 8.06
CA ALA A 156 -0.95 10.98 8.67
C ALA A 156 -1.92 11.42 9.78
N GLY A 157 -3.23 11.31 9.54
CA GLY A 157 -4.28 11.59 10.51
C GLY A 157 -4.15 10.74 11.77
N TRP A 158 -4.04 9.41 11.64
CA TRP A 158 -3.90 8.52 12.80
C TRP A 158 -2.64 8.79 13.61
N ARG A 159 -1.51 9.03 12.96
CA ARG A 159 -0.27 9.39 13.67
C ARG A 159 -0.40 10.72 14.45
N LEU A 160 -1.07 11.72 13.86
CA LEU A 160 -1.34 12.99 14.55
C LEU A 160 -2.32 12.81 15.70
N PHE A 161 -3.32 11.95 15.53
CA PHE A 161 -4.29 11.59 16.54
C PHE A 161 -3.59 10.95 17.76
N ASP A 162 -2.76 9.95 17.53
CA ASP A 162 -1.97 9.27 18.57
C ASP A 162 -1.01 10.23 19.30
N ALA A 163 -0.52 11.26 18.61
CA ALA A 163 0.31 12.31 19.18
C ALA A 163 -0.49 13.40 19.94
N GLY A 164 -1.82 13.26 20.06
CA GLY A 164 -2.71 14.24 20.70
C GLY A 164 -2.92 15.53 19.91
N ARG A 165 -2.47 15.59 18.65
CA ARG A 165 -2.59 16.76 17.77
C ARG A 165 -3.92 16.71 17.00
N LEU A 166 -5.02 16.65 17.75
CA LEU A 166 -6.35 16.32 17.24
C LEU A 166 -6.85 17.27 16.14
N ASP A 167 -6.66 18.59 16.25
CA ASP A 167 -7.03 19.53 15.18
C ASP A 167 -6.31 19.26 13.86
N ALA A 168 -5.04 18.85 13.93
CA ALA A 168 -4.26 18.50 12.75
C ALA A 168 -4.69 17.15 12.18
N ALA A 169 -4.97 16.17 13.05
CA ALA A 169 -5.52 14.88 12.65
C ALA A 169 -6.85 15.02 11.90
N LEU A 170 -7.76 15.85 12.42
CA LEU A 170 -9.06 16.10 11.78
C LEU A 170 -8.92 16.64 10.35
N ARG A 171 -7.99 17.58 10.12
CA ARG A 171 -7.73 18.11 8.77
C ARG A 171 -7.23 17.04 7.81
N GLU A 172 -6.36 16.15 8.27
CA GLU A 172 -5.90 15.02 7.45
C GLU A 172 -7.05 14.05 7.15
N PHE A 173 -7.89 13.70 8.13
CA PHE A 173 -9.05 12.84 7.88
C PHE A 173 -10.08 13.47 6.94
N GLU A 174 -10.31 14.78 7.04
CA GLU A 174 -11.15 15.51 6.08
C GLU A 174 -10.57 15.47 4.66
N ALA A 175 -9.26 15.64 4.50
CA ALA A 175 -8.59 15.50 3.20
C ALA A 175 -8.64 14.05 2.67
N ALA A 176 -8.54 13.04 3.54
CA ALA A 176 -8.73 11.63 3.18
C ALA A 176 -10.14 11.38 2.64
N ARG A 177 -11.17 11.96 3.29
CA ARG A 177 -12.56 11.89 2.85
C ARG A 177 -12.78 12.59 1.52
N GLU A 178 -12.22 13.78 1.32
CA GLU A 178 -12.30 14.50 0.03
C GLU A 178 -11.70 13.67 -1.11
N ALA A 179 -10.54 13.05 -0.89
CA ALA A 179 -9.96 12.12 -1.85
C ALA A 179 -10.84 10.88 -2.07
N ALA A 180 -11.47 10.36 -1.02
CA ALA A 180 -12.37 9.20 -1.13
C ALA A 180 -13.64 9.51 -1.92
N VAL A 181 -14.19 10.73 -1.82
CA VAL A 181 -15.30 11.19 -2.66
C VAL A 181 -14.93 11.21 -4.14
N GLN A 182 -13.70 11.61 -4.47
CA GLN A 182 -13.26 11.75 -5.86
C GLN A 182 -12.83 10.43 -6.50
N TRP A 183 -12.10 9.59 -5.77
CA TRP A 183 -11.41 8.41 -6.33
C TRP A 183 -11.59 7.14 -5.52
N GLY A 184 -12.24 7.19 -4.36
CA GLY A 184 -12.37 6.07 -3.44
C GLY A 184 -13.49 5.09 -3.77
N THR A 185 -13.48 3.96 -3.07
CA THR A 185 -14.61 3.03 -3.01
C THR A 185 -15.62 3.48 -1.93
N PRO A 186 -16.86 2.96 -1.94
CA PRO A 186 -17.82 3.21 -0.86
C PRO A 186 -17.27 2.87 0.54
N GLN A 187 -16.50 1.79 0.63
CA GLN A 187 -15.86 1.36 1.88
C GLN A 187 -14.81 2.38 2.36
N GLN A 188 -13.99 2.90 1.45
CA GLN A 188 -12.98 3.91 1.81
C GLN A 188 -13.63 5.23 2.24
N LEU A 189 -14.75 5.62 1.61
CA LEU A 189 -15.53 6.78 2.02
C LEU A 189 -16.10 6.59 3.44
N GLN A 190 -16.61 5.39 3.73
CA GLN A 190 -17.10 5.05 5.07
C GLN A 190 -15.99 5.12 6.12
N TRP A 191 -14.84 4.48 5.87
CA TRP A 191 -13.70 4.52 6.80
C TRP A 191 -13.22 5.95 7.09
N ALA A 192 -13.16 6.81 6.07
CA ALA A 192 -12.78 8.21 6.26
C ALA A 192 -13.82 8.97 7.11
N ALA A 193 -15.12 8.66 6.95
CA ALA A 193 -16.17 9.26 7.78
C ALA A 193 -16.10 8.78 9.24
N GLU A 194 -15.81 7.50 9.47
CA GLU A 194 -15.61 6.92 10.80
C GLU A 194 -14.42 7.57 11.52
N ALA A 195 -13.27 7.74 10.84
CA ALA A 195 -12.10 8.40 11.40
C ALA A 195 -12.38 9.87 11.80
N ILE A 196 -13.15 10.61 11.00
CA ILE A 196 -13.59 11.97 11.34
C ILE A 196 -14.48 11.97 12.60
N ALA A 197 -15.44 11.03 12.68
CA ALA A 197 -16.34 10.93 13.83
C ALA A 197 -15.58 10.63 15.12
N GLU A 198 -14.63 9.68 15.06
CA GLU A 198 -13.76 9.34 16.19
C GLU A 198 -12.90 10.53 16.61
N CYS A 199 -12.29 11.24 15.66
CA CYS A 199 -11.48 12.42 15.95
C CYS A 199 -12.27 13.55 16.61
N ARG A 200 -13.53 13.76 16.19
CA ARG A 200 -14.41 14.77 16.79
C ARG A 200 -14.84 14.39 18.19
N ALA A 201 -15.17 13.12 18.43
CA ALA A 201 -15.48 12.64 19.77
C ALA A 201 -14.31 12.87 20.75
N ALA A 202 -13.06 12.68 20.29
CA ALA A 202 -11.87 12.93 21.11
C ALA A 202 -11.60 14.43 21.37
N LEU A 203 -12.04 15.33 20.50
CA LEU A 203 -11.94 16.79 20.71
C LEU A 203 -12.95 17.33 21.72
N GLU A 204 -14.08 16.64 21.88
CA GLU A 204 -15.18 17.02 22.76
C GLU A 204 -15.06 16.46 24.18
N GLY A 205 -14.23 15.42 24.38
CA GLY A 205 -13.97 14.75 25.66
C GLY A 205 -12.78 15.34 26.42
#